data_AF-A0A2D4XPR2-F1
#
_entry.id   AF-A0A2D4XPR2-F1
#
_cell.length_a   1.000
_cell.length_b   1.000
_cell.length_c   1.000
_cell.angle_alpha   90.00
_cell.angle_beta   90.00
_cell.angle_gamma   90.00
#
_symmetry.space_group_name_H-M   'P 1'
#
loop_
_entity.id
_entity.type
_entity.pdbx_description
1 polymer ?
#
loop_
_entity_poly.entity_id
_entity_poly.type
_entity_poly.pdbx_seq_one_letter_code
_entity_poly.pdbx_strand_id
1 'polypeptide(L)'
;MKRLFKIVFFFIFLSLGAYAIWTLLEKKPAPLTVLIHAHYAFSDRVQLFYAFEGDSTFIERRSINYKLTGSNNEQEIKFILPLSDRKLSGFRLDVSNNHNQKPIYISSISFKGSKNKVDIEKGIQYIFRTNEFVKFEDEKLVTNPINGKYDPFIIYTGDLEKVNGLLTIQSQLIYNLFTSVLIFIFSVFLYYLLFNFTLTITKVSIPSFSLIVIFVLILAIPFILNNFKKNETVSNMENRKLKEKPEFQFSKDYFINYEEYYNDNFIFRNKLIGAHTLLKSNVFRASPFPDKVLFGKDKFLFNNTPEAFVSYSKINLLPSDSLAVVVKTLTERKQKLNEKNIKYYFGFFPNKHTIYSENLPYSMKIQIQDTTSLANQLKTALAKRDFDFFNPTEALLKSKNNHLLYLKLDTHWNNEGAYIAYKSFFDYYKDLNITPLPRSEFSIRYVTQTFGDLTKMMGTKKIYGYDESRPLFEVLNKENAFKRLDVEDLPRLTIHTLNESVDNKQRVLFFGDSFSDNIVGFFSLHFNEVIYLRDSYNQEMVDRLDPDVIIEIPVERFLYKHFPKFN
;
A
#
# COMPACT_ATOMS: atom_id res chain seq x y z
N MET A 1 12.73 5.47 51.68
CA MET A 1 12.90 5.01 50.28
C MET A 1 12.19 3.70 49.95
N LYS A 2 12.47 2.57 50.64
CA LYS A 2 11.88 1.25 50.30
C LYS A 2 10.33 1.18 50.32
N ARG A 3 9.67 1.80 51.29
CA ARG A 3 8.19 1.89 51.33
C ARG A 3 7.60 2.78 50.23
N LEU A 4 8.30 3.85 49.87
CA LEU A 4 7.90 4.75 48.80
C LEU A 4 7.96 4.05 47.43
N PHE A 5 9.01 3.26 47.18
CA PHE A 5 9.12 2.43 45.97
C PHE A 5 7.98 1.42 45.84
N LYS A 6 7.55 0.78 46.95
CA LYS A 6 6.40 -0.15 46.95
C LYS A 6 5.11 0.53 46.53
N ILE A 7 4.86 1.72 47.09
CA ILE A 7 3.67 2.51 46.80
C ILE A 7 3.69 2.97 45.33
N VAL A 8 4.82 3.50 44.86
CA VAL A 8 4.96 3.98 43.47
C VAL A 8 4.78 2.84 42.46
N PHE A 9 5.43 1.69 42.63
CA PHE A 9 5.26 0.57 41.71
C PHE A 9 3.85 -0.02 41.75
N PHE A 10 3.23 -0.14 42.93
CA PHE A 10 1.84 -0.56 43.05
C PHE A 10 0.90 0.36 42.26
N PHE A 11 1.06 1.68 42.40
CA PHE A 11 0.26 2.64 41.63
C PHE A 11 0.58 2.62 40.13
N ILE A 12 1.84 2.39 39.72
CA ILE A 12 2.17 2.20 38.29
C ILE A 12 1.45 0.97 37.72
N PHE A 13 1.46 -0.16 38.44
CA PHE A 13 0.78 -1.38 37.98
C PHE A 13 -0.74 -1.26 38.03
N LEU A 14 -1.30 -0.61 39.04
CA LEU A 14 -2.73 -0.29 39.11
C LEU A 14 -3.14 0.62 37.94
N SER A 15 -2.29 1.60 37.60
CA SER A 15 -2.51 2.52 36.48
C SER A 15 -2.41 1.81 35.13
N LEU A 16 -1.47 0.87 34.96
CA LEU A 16 -1.36 0.03 33.77
C LEU A 16 -2.57 -0.89 33.62
N GLY A 17 -3.05 -1.49 34.72
CA GLY A 17 -4.29 -2.28 34.75
C GLY A 17 -5.52 -1.45 34.43
N ALA A 18 -5.66 -0.28 35.04
CA ALA A 18 -6.75 0.66 34.78
C ALA A 18 -6.71 1.18 33.33
N TYR A 19 -5.54 1.47 32.78
CA TYR A 19 -5.35 1.86 31.38
C TYR A 19 -5.71 0.71 30.43
N ALA A 20 -5.32 -0.53 30.75
CA ALA A 20 -5.70 -1.71 29.99
C ALA A 20 -7.22 -1.96 30.03
N ILE A 21 -7.89 -1.69 31.16
CA ILE A 21 -9.36 -1.75 31.30
C ILE A 21 -10.04 -0.58 30.56
N TRP A 22 -9.46 0.61 30.59
CA TRP A 22 -10.00 1.77 29.88
C TRP A 22 -9.93 1.57 28.36
N THR A 23 -8.79 1.13 27.82
CA THR A 23 -8.65 0.77 26.38
C THR A 23 -9.53 -0.41 25.96
N LEU A 24 -9.93 -1.25 26.92
CA LEU A 24 -10.91 -2.33 26.78
C LEU A 24 -12.35 -1.78 26.63
N LEU A 25 -12.68 -0.75 27.40
CA LEU A 25 -14.00 -0.11 27.43
C LEU A 25 -14.16 0.97 26.36
N GLU A 26 -13.05 1.47 25.81
CA GLU A 26 -13.03 2.50 24.78
C GLU A 26 -13.69 1.98 23.49
N LYS A 27 -14.81 2.62 23.12
CA LYS A 27 -15.48 2.38 21.84
C LYS A 27 -14.60 2.95 20.73
N LYS A 28 -14.28 2.12 19.74
CA LYS A 28 -13.51 2.57 18.57
C LYS A 28 -14.44 2.81 17.38
N PRO A 29 -14.14 3.81 16.54
CA PRO A 29 -14.91 4.07 15.34
C PRO A 29 -14.78 2.89 14.38
N ALA A 30 -15.89 2.51 13.77
CA ALA A 30 -15.98 1.44 12.80
C ALA A 30 -16.14 2.02 11.39
N PRO A 31 -15.56 1.40 10.35
CA PRO A 31 -15.85 1.81 9.00
C PRO A 31 -17.30 1.44 8.69
N LEU A 32 -18.07 2.42 8.20
CA LEU A 32 -19.42 2.20 7.70
C LEU A 32 -19.35 2.08 6.18
N THR A 33 -19.90 0.99 5.65
CA THR A 33 -20.06 0.80 4.22
C THR A 33 -21.51 1.03 3.83
N VAL A 34 -21.77 1.84 2.82
CA VAL A 34 -23.08 1.99 2.19
C VAL A 34 -23.06 1.19 0.90
N LEU A 35 -23.92 0.19 0.80
CA LEU A 35 -24.14 -0.61 -0.40
C LEU A 35 -25.45 -0.17 -1.02
N ILE A 36 -25.45 0.14 -2.31
CA ILE A 36 -26.63 0.52 -3.06
C ILE A 36 -26.73 -0.45 -4.22
N HIS A 37 -27.79 -1.26 -4.24
CA HIS A 37 -28.10 -2.13 -5.36
C HIS A 37 -29.00 -1.37 -6.32
N ALA A 38 -28.51 -1.12 -7.53
CA ALA A 38 -29.21 -0.30 -8.50
C ALA A 38 -28.93 -0.72 -9.94
N HIS A 39 -29.86 -0.40 -10.83
CA HIS A 39 -29.77 -0.63 -12.26
C HIS A 39 -29.55 0.69 -13.01
N TYR A 40 -28.41 0.80 -13.69
CA TYR A 40 -28.03 1.93 -14.54
C TYR A 40 -27.83 1.45 -15.97
N ALA A 41 -28.64 1.96 -16.89
CA ALA A 41 -28.58 1.53 -18.28
C ALA A 41 -27.32 2.02 -19.01
N PHE A 42 -26.84 3.22 -18.66
CA PHE A 42 -25.64 3.83 -19.24
C PHE A 42 -24.58 4.09 -18.18
N SER A 43 -23.32 4.15 -18.62
CA SER A 43 -22.21 4.52 -17.74
C SER A 43 -22.43 5.90 -17.12
N ASP A 44 -22.09 6.04 -15.85
CA ASP A 44 -22.40 7.22 -15.06
C ASP A 44 -21.37 7.45 -13.94
N ARG A 45 -21.50 8.59 -13.27
CA ARG A 45 -20.81 8.90 -12.03
C ARG A 45 -21.84 9.19 -10.95
N VAL A 46 -21.76 8.41 -9.87
CA VAL A 46 -22.61 8.55 -8.69
C VAL A 46 -21.74 9.04 -7.55
N GLN A 47 -22.25 9.98 -6.75
CA GLN A 47 -21.46 10.59 -5.67
C GLN A 47 -22.25 10.57 -4.36
N LEU A 48 -21.64 10.02 -3.31
CA LEU A 48 -22.23 9.97 -1.98
C LEU A 48 -21.59 11.03 -1.08
N PHE A 49 -22.36 12.03 -0.69
CA PHE A 49 -22.03 13.00 0.34
C PHE A 49 -22.47 12.50 1.72
N TYR A 50 -21.66 12.81 2.72
CA TYR A 50 -21.92 12.44 4.11
C TYR A 50 -21.64 13.62 5.06
N ALA A 51 -22.42 13.69 6.13
CA ALA A 51 -22.28 14.69 7.18
C ALA A 51 -22.28 14.03 8.56
N PHE A 52 -21.45 14.54 9.47
CA PHE A 52 -21.40 14.14 10.87
C PHE A 52 -21.89 15.28 11.76
N GLU A 53 -22.16 15.00 13.04
CA GLU A 53 -22.85 15.88 14.00
C GLU A 53 -22.72 17.41 13.78
N GLY A 54 -21.81 18.19 14.35
CA GLY A 54 -21.67 19.65 14.06
C GLY A 54 -21.41 20.16 12.61
N ASP A 55 -21.82 19.45 11.56
CA ASP A 55 -21.72 19.89 10.16
C ASP A 55 -22.99 20.61 9.71
N SER A 56 -22.86 21.82 9.16
CA SER A 56 -24.01 22.61 8.69
C SER A 56 -24.49 22.27 7.27
N THR A 57 -23.62 21.73 6.41
CA THR A 57 -23.93 21.43 5.01
C THR A 57 -23.10 20.26 4.44
N PHE A 58 -23.59 19.67 3.34
CA PHE A 58 -22.82 18.78 2.48
C PHE A 58 -21.80 19.59 1.67
N ILE A 59 -20.56 19.09 1.60
CA ILE A 59 -19.44 19.78 0.96
C ILE A 59 -18.58 18.80 0.18
N GLU A 60 -17.95 19.26 -0.90
CA GLU A 60 -17.22 18.42 -1.85
C GLU A 60 -16.13 17.55 -1.21
N ARG A 61 -15.39 18.11 -0.23
CA ARG A 61 -14.34 17.37 0.51
C ARG A 61 -14.87 16.20 1.36
N ARG A 62 -16.19 16.08 1.56
CA ARG A 62 -16.87 14.98 2.28
C ARG A 62 -17.83 14.26 1.35
N SER A 63 -17.28 13.78 0.25
CA SER A 63 -17.98 12.99 -0.73
C SER A 63 -17.11 11.85 -1.24
N ILE A 64 -17.75 10.79 -1.72
CA ILE A 64 -17.08 9.65 -2.34
C ILE A 64 -17.70 9.47 -3.72
N ASN A 65 -16.86 9.54 -4.75
CA ASN A 65 -17.27 9.34 -6.13
C ASN A 65 -17.14 7.86 -6.51
N TYR A 66 -18.12 7.35 -7.24
CA TYR A 66 -18.15 6.01 -7.79
C TYR A 66 -18.45 6.10 -9.29
N LYS A 67 -17.55 5.58 -10.12
CA LYS A 67 -17.77 5.46 -11.56
C LYS A 67 -18.38 4.10 -11.84
N LEU A 68 -19.49 4.08 -12.56
CA LEU A 68 -20.17 2.85 -12.96
C LEU A 68 -20.22 2.75 -14.48
N THR A 69 -20.11 1.52 -14.98
CA THR A 69 -20.31 1.19 -16.39
C THR A 69 -21.74 0.72 -16.57
N GLY A 70 -22.45 1.21 -17.59
CA GLY A 70 -23.84 0.82 -17.85
C GLY A 70 -23.99 -0.69 -18.04
N SER A 71 -25.08 -1.25 -17.52
CA SER A 71 -25.35 -2.69 -17.52
C SER A 71 -26.86 -2.96 -17.57
N ASN A 72 -27.24 -4.07 -18.20
CA ASN A 72 -28.63 -4.58 -18.16
C ASN A 72 -28.93 -5.34 -16.86
N ASN A 73 -27.89 -5.66 -16.08
CA ASN A 73 -28.01 -6.32 -14.79
C ASN A 73 -27.86 -5.30 -13.65
N GLU A 74 -28.50 -5.58 -12.53
CA GLU A 74 -28.31 -4.85 -11.29
C GLU A 74 -26.84 -4.85 -10.85
N GLN A 75 -26.40 -3.73 -10.28
CA GLN A 75 -25.03 -3.51 -9.84
C GLN A 75 -24.99 -3.14 -8.36
N GLU A 76 -23.99 -3.66 -7.64
CA GLU A 76 -23.69 -3.24 -6.27
C GLU A 76 -22.73 -2.05 -6.30
N ILE A 77 -23.22 -0.88 -5.91
CA ILE A 77 -22.46 0.35 -5.75
C ILE A 77 -22.02 0.48 -4.29
N LYS A 78 -20.71 0.52 -4.05
CA LYS A 78 -20.14 0.44 -2.72
C LYS A 78 -19.37 1.71 -2.32
N PHE A 79 -19.85 2.39 -1.28
CA PHE A 79 -19.18 3.53 -0.66
C PHE A 79 -18.64 3.15 0.72
N ILE A 80 -17.38 3.46 0.99
CA ILE A 80 -16.75 3.24 2.31
C ILE A 80 -16.52 4.59 2.96
N LEU A 81 -17.28 4.90 4.01
CA LEU A 81 -17.16 6.16 4.74
C LEU A 81 -15.87 6.18 5.57
N PRO A 82 -15.26 7.37 5.76
CA PRO A 82 -14.13 7.52 6.66
C PRO A 82 -14.53 7.22 8.10
N LEU A 83 -13.54 6.79 8.90
CA LEU A 83 -13.72 6.59 10.33
C LEU A 83 -14.03 7.93 11.02
N SER A 84 -15.03 7.92 11.89
CA SER A 84 -15.44 9.09 12.66
C SER A 84 -16.01 8.65 14.01
N ASP A 85 -15.66 9.38 15.07
CA ASP A 85 -16.23 9.22 16.41
C ASP A 85 -17.53 10.02 16.59
N ARG A 86 -17.87 10.87 15.61
CA ARG A 86 -19.10 11.67 15.59
C ARG A 86 -20.24 10.86 14.98
N LYS A 87 -21.46 11.05 15.51
CA LYS A 87 -22.67 10.51 14.88
C LYS A 87 -22.82 11.06 13.48
N LEU A 88 -23.25 10.20 12.56
CA LEU A 88 -23.68 10.62 11.25
C LEU A 88 -24.99 11.40 11.36
N SER A 89 -25.05 12.54 10.69
CA SER A 89 -26.19 13.45 10.66
C SER A 89 -26.92 13.48 9.31
N GLY A 90 -26.31 12.99 8.23
CA GLY A 90 -27.00 12.93 6.94
C GLY A 90 -26.24 12.24 5.80
N PHE A 91 -27.00 11.81 4.79
CA PHE A 91 -26.51 11.36 3.49
C PHE A 91 -27.20 12.11 2.35
N ARG A 92 -26.42 12.48 1.34
CA ARG A 92 -26.92 12.95 0.04
C ARG A 92 -26.28 12.09 -1.05
N LEU A 93 -27.10 11.55 -1.95
CA LEU A 93 -26.66 10.78 -3.09
C LEU A 93 -26.96 11.56 -4.36
N ASP A 94 -25.93 11.91 -5.10
CA ASP A 94 -26.04 12.52 -6.41
C ASP A 94 -26.11 11.36 -7.42
N VAL A 95 -27.29 11.18 -7.98
CA VAL A 95 -27.71 9.91 -8.60
C VAL A 95 -27.26 9.79 -10.04
N SER A 96 -26.92 10.89 -10.71
CA SER A 96 -26.45 10.85 -12.10
C SER A 96 -25.71 12.12 -12.49
N ASN A 97 -24.66 11.97 -13.28
CA ASN A 97 -24.01 13.06 -14.00
C ASN A 97 -24.18 12.90 -15.53
N ASN A 98 -24.95 11.91 -15.98
CA ASN A 98 -25.25 11.65 -17.38
C ASN A 98 -26.66 12.14 -17.73
N HIS A 99 -26.74 13.19 -18.55
CA HIS A 99 -28.01 13.83 -18.92
C HIS A 99 -28.94 12.91 -19.73
N ASN A 100 -28.40 11.83 -20.31
CA ASN A 100 -29.15 10.86 -21.12
C ASN A 100 -29.45 9.56 -20.36
N GLN A 101 -29.27 9.54 -19.03
CA GLN A 101 -29.50 8.34 -18.23
C GLN A 101 -30.96 7.90 -18.30
N LYS A 102 -31.19 6.59 -18.40
CA LYS A 102 -32.56 6.02 -18.31
C LYS A 102 -33.03 6.00 -16.85
N PRO A 103 -34.34 5.86 -16.57
CA PRO A 103 -34.83 5.76 -15.20
C PRO A 103 -34.04 4.75 -14.36
N ILE A 104 -33.49 5.21 -13.24
CA ILE A 104 -32.61 4.43 -12.36
C ILE A 104 -33.49 3.72 -11.35
N TYR A 105 -33.36 2.40 -11.27
CA TYR A 105 -34.03 1.61 -10.23
C TYR A 105 -33.05 1.31 -9.11
N ILE A 106 -33.36 1.70 -7.88
CA ILE A 106 -32.61 1.30 -6.68
C ILE A 106 -33.44 0.24 -5.98
N SER A 107 -32.93 -0.98 -5.88
CA SER A 107 -33.65 -2.09 -5.25
C SER A 107 -33.43 -2.15 -3.73
N SER A 108 -32.23 -1.79 -3.26
CA SER A 108 -31.93 -1.78 -1.84
C SER A 108 -30.78 -0.85 -1.49
N ILE A 109 -30.79 -0.39 -0.24
CA ILE A 109 -29.67 0.31 0.39
C ILE A 109 -29.35 -0.37 1.70
N SER A 110 -28.09 -0.77 1.87
CA SER A 110 -27.61 -1.44 3.07
C SER A 110 -26.49 -0.65 3.73
N PHE A 111 -26.67 -0.31 5.00
CA PHE A 111 -25.64 0.22 5.87
C PHE A 111 -24.96 -0.94 6.58
N LYS A 112 -23.68 -1.18 6.30
CA LYS A 112 -22.93 -2.32 6.82
C LYS A 112 -21.80 -1.82 7.74
N GLY A 113 -21.91 -2.17 9.02
CA GLY A 113 -20.82 -2.05 9.98
C GLY A 113 -19.95 -3.32 10.00
N SER A 114 -19.06 -3.44 10.98
CA SER A 114 -18.11 -4.57 11.04
C SER A 114 -18.74 -5.93 11.38
N LYS A 115 -19.92 -5.95 12.03
CA LYS A 115 -20.61 -7.19 12.43
C LYS A 115 -22.08 -7.23 12.04
N ASN A 116 -22.72 -6.07 11.99
CA ASN A 116 -24.15 -5.94 11.75
C ASN A 116 -24.38 -5.12 10.49
N LYS A 117 -25.57 -5.27 9.91
CA LYS A 117 -26.05 -4.46 8.80
C LYS A 117 -27.47 -3.99 9.07
N VAL A 118 -27.83 -2.86 8.49
CA VAL A 118 -29.19 -2.34 8.43
C VAL A 118 -29.53 -2.26 6.95
N ASP A 119 -30.46 -3.11 6.51
CA ASP A 119 -30.93 -3.16 5.12
C ASP A 119 -32.23 -2.38 4.99
N ILE A 120 -32.37 -1.70 3.85
CA ILE A 120 -33.59 -1.01 3.47
C ILE A 120 -33.95 -1.44 2.05
N GLU A 121 -34.93 -2.33 1.94
CA GLU A 121 -35.31 -3.02 0.69
C GLU A 121 -36.68 -2.57 0.14
N LYS A 122 -37.45 -1.79 0.91
CA LYS A 122 -38.80 -1.35 0.51
C LYS A 122 -39.03 0.11 0.89
N GLY A 123 -39.79 0.82 0.06
CA GLY A 123 -40.20 2.20 0.33
C GLY A 123 -39.07 3.22 0.22
N ILE A 124 -38.10 2.99 -0.69
CA ILE A 124 -36.98 3.91 -0.95
C ILE A 124 -37.50 5.32 -1.31
N GLN A 125 -38.62 5.40 -2.05
CA GLN A 125 -39.26 6.66 -2.40
C GLN A 125 -39.74 7.48 -1.19
N TYR A 126 -39.99 6.84 -0.03
CA TYR A 126 -40.51 7.51 1.17
C TYR A 126 -39.41 7.94 2.15
N ILE A 127 -38.20 7.40 2.01
CA ILE A 127 -37.07 7.70 2.90
C ILE A 127 -36.06 8.66 2.25
N PHE A 128 -36.31 9.09 1.02
CA PHE A 128 -35.49 10.08 0.33
C PHE A 128 -36.30 11.30 -0.09
N ARG A 129 -35.74 12.48 0.15
CA ARG A 129 -36.22 13.72 -0.43
C ARG A 129 -35.46 14.00 -1.72
N THR A 130 -36.17 14.21 -2.82
CA THR A 130 -35.58 14.60 -4.09
C THR A 130 -35.40 16.12 -4.19
N ASN A 131 -34.55 16.57 -5.11
CA ASN A 131 -34.53 17.95 -5.58
C ASN A 131 -35.33 18.12 -6.87
N GLU A 132 -35.29 19.32 -7.47
CA GLU A 132 -36.07 19.64 -8.68
C GLU A 132 -35.71 18.80 -9.92
N PHE A 133 -34.47 18.31 -10.00
CA PHE A 133 -33.99 17.52 -11.15
C PHE A 133 -34.35 16.03 -11.06
N VAL A 134 -35.01 15.57 -9.99
CA VAL A 134 -35.31 14.15 -9.74
C VAL A 134 -36.73 13.95 -9.24
N LYS A 135 -37.44 12.98 -9.80
CA LYS A 135 -38.72 12.49 -9.29
C LYS A 135 -38.75 10.97 -9.25
N PHE A 136 -39.59 10.42 -8.37
CA PHE A 136 -39.90 9.00 -8.38
C PHE A 136 -41.12 8.75 -9.28
N GLU A 137 -40.98 7.87 -10.27
CA GLU A 137 -42.05 7.36 -11.13
C GLU A 137 -41.96 5.84 -11.15
N ASP A 138 -43.03 5.13 -10.76
CA ASP A 138 -43.07 3.66 -10.66
C ASP A 138 -41.85 3.07 -9.93
N GLU A 139 -41.51 3.65 -8.78
CA GLU A 139 -40.35 3.28 -7.93
C GLU A 139 -38.97 3.51 -8.56
N LYS A 140 -38.89 4.18 -9.72
CA LYS A 140 -37.65 4.54 -10.41
C LYS A 140 -37.38 6.03 -10.30
N LEU A 141 -36.11 6.39 -10.19
CA LEU A 141 -35.63 7.76 -10.25
C LEU A 141 -35.56 8.22 -11.70
N VAL A 142 -36.35 9.23 -12.03
CA VAL A 142 -36.31 9.90 -13.33
C VAL A 142 -35.62 11.24 -13.16
N THR A 143 -34.48 11.40 -13.82
CA THR A 143 -33.69 12.63 -13.80
C THR A 143 -34.02 13.50 -15.01
N ASN A 144 -34.17 14.80 -14.83
CA ASN A 144 -34.50 15.74 -15.91
C ASN A 144 -33.70 17.04 -15.75
N PRO A 145 -32.97 17.50 -16.78
CA PRO A 145 -32.39 18.85 -16.79
C PRO A 145 -33.48 19.94 -16.76
N ILE A 146 -33.26 21.00 -15.99
CA ILE A 146 -34.15 22.16 -15.91
C ILE A 146 -33.35 23.42 -16.25
N ASN A 147 -33.79 24.19 -17.24
CA ASN A 147 -33.14 25.45 -17.66
C ASN A 147 -31.63 25.32 -17.92
N GLY A 148 -31.21 24.21 -18.54
CA GLY A 148 -29.80 23.94 -18.87
C GLY A 148 -28.93 23.50 -17.69
N LYS A 149 -29.49 23.39 -16.47
CA LYS A 149 -28.81 22.85 -15.29
C LYS A 149 -29.18 21.39 -15.05
N TYR A 150 -28.25 20.62 -14.51
CA TYR A 150 -28.43 19.21 -14.18
C TYR A 150 -27.57 18.87 -12.96
N ASP A 151 -28.21 18.68 -11.81
CA ASP A 151 -27.58 18.23 -10.56
C ASP A 151 -28.55 17.31 -9.79
N PRO A 152 -28.91 16.13 -10.33
CA PRO A 152 -29.91 15.29 -9.71
C PRO A 152 -29.39 14.63 -8.43
N PHE A 153 -30.05 14.93 -7.30
CA PHE A 153 -29.69 14.32 -6.02
C PHE A 153 -30.89 13.98 -5.15
N ILE A 154 -30.67 13.01 -4.26
CA ILE A 154 -31.62 12.59 -3.23
C ILE A 154 -30.96 12.65 -1.85
N ILE A 155 -31.72 13.10 -0.85
CA ILE A 155 -31.25 13.24 0.54
C ILE A 155 -31.97 12.21 1.40
N TYR A 156 -31.20 11.41 2.14
CA TYR A 156 -31.76 10.42 3.05
C TYR A 156 -32.43 11.12 4.24
N THR A 157 -33.66 10.73 4.53
CA THR A 157 -34.52 11.28 5.60
C THR A 157 -34.94 10.23 6.63
N GLY A 158 -34.50 8.98 6.46
CA GLY A 158 -34.78 7.91 7.41
C GLY A 158 -34.03 8.05 8.73
N ASP A 159 -34.42 7.23 9.72
CA ASP A 159 -33.80 7.23 11.05
C ASP A 159 -32.33 6.77 10.99
N LEU A 160 -31.43 7.63 11.45
CA LEU A 160 -30.00 7.38 11.52
C LEU A 160 -29.54 6.78 12.84
N GLU A 161 -30.38 6.66 13.88
CA GLU A 161 -29.97 6.08 15.16
C GLU A 161 -29.52 4.62 15.01
N LYS A 162 -30.25 3.82 14.22
CA LYS A 162 -29.84 2.43 13.90
C LYS A 162 -28.52 2.36 13.12
N VAL A 163 -28.30 3.30 12.20
CA VAL A 163 -27.06 3.40 11.41
C VAL A 163 -25.88 3.86 12.28
N ASN A 164 -26.12 4.81 13.18
CA ASN A 164 -25.13 5.30 14.14
C ASN A 164 -24.70 4.21 15.13
N GLY A 165 -25.60 3.28 15.49
CA GLY A 165 -25.24 2.08 16.24
C GLY A 165 -24.20 1.19 15.55
N LEU A 166 -24.09 1.25 14.21
CA LEU A 166 -23.09 0.51 13.45
C LEU A 166 -21.71 1.19 13.42
N LEU A 167 -21.65 2.50 13.64
CA LEU A 167 -20.41 3.29 13.66
C LEU A 167 -19.56 3.04 14.91
N THR A 168 -20.14 2.45 15.95
CA THR A 168 -19.42 2.10 17.17
C THR A 168 -19.24 0.59 17.29
N ILE A 169 -18.00 0.13 17.31
CA ILE A 169 -17.71 -1.24 17.74
C ILE A 169 -17.57 -1.22 19.26
N GLN A 170 -18.42 -1.97 19.96
CA GLN A 170 -18.06 -2.42 21.30
C GLN A 170 -16.84 -3.35 21.11
N SER A 171 -15.69 -2.92 21.64
CA SER A 171 -14.43 -3.65 21.51
C SER A 171 -14.68 -5.11 21.86
N GLN A 172 -14.09 -6.05 21.12
CA GLN A 172 -14.29 -7.49 21.36
C GLN A 172 -13.91 -7.82 22.81
N LEU A 173 -14.94 -7.86 23.67
CA LEU A 173 -14.80 -7.96 25.12
C LEU A 173 -13.90 -9.15 25.47
N ILE A 174 -14.13 -10.29 24.83
CA ILE A 174 -13.39 -11.54 25.03
C ILE A 174 -11.91 -11.43 24.59
N TYR A 175 -11.63 -10.79 23.45
CA TYR A 175 -10.27 -10.75 22.91
C TYR A 175 -9.38 -9.72 23.61
N ASN A 176 -9.96 -8.61 24.06
CA ASN A 176 -9.23 -7.60 24.82
C ASN A 176 -9.13 -8.03 26.30
N LEU A 177 -10.11 -8.77 26.83
CA LEU A 177 -10.03 -9.38 28.17
C LEU A 177 -8.83 -10.31 28.25
N PHE A 178 -8.57 -11.11 27.21
CA PHE A 178 -7.41 -11.99 27.17
C PHE A 178 -6.07 -11.24 27.19
N THR A 179 -5.89 -10.21 26.33
CA THR A 179 -4.64 -9.42 26.32
C THR A 179 -4.44 -8.68 27.64
N SER A 180 -5.51 -8.13 28.22
CA SER A 180 -5.45 -7.46 29.50
C SER A 180 -5.23 -8.44 30.66
N VAL A 181 -5.78 -9.66 30.61
CA VAL A 181 -5.50 -10.74 31.56
C VAL A 181 -4.05 -11.20 31.43
N LEU A 182 -3.50 -11.33 30.21
CA LEU A 182 -2.09 -11.66 29.99
C LEU A 182 -1.16 -10.56 30.51
N ILE A 183 -1.46 -9.29 30.21
CA ILE A 183 -0.70 -8.15 30.72
C ILE A 183 -0.81 -8.08 32.24
N PHE A 184 -2.00 -8.34 32.80
CA PHE A 184 -2.22 -8.38 34.24
C PHE A 184 -1.46 -9.53 34.90
N ILE A 185 -1.58 -10.76 34.41
CA ILE A 185 -0.82 -11.93 34.88
C ILE A 185 0.68 -11.68 34.77
N PHE A 186 1.15 -11.15 33.64
CA PHE A 186 2.56 -10.82 33.44
C PHE A 186 3.02 -9.69 34.36
N SER A 187 2.19 -8.67 34.58
CA SER A 187 2.47 -7.56 35.51
C SER A 187 2.50 -8.03 36.96
N VAL A 188 1.58 -8.91 37.36
CA VAL A 188 1.57 -9.55 38.68
C VAL A 188 2.78 -10.46 38.83
N PHE A 189 3.14 -11.23 37.81
CA PHE A 189 4.33 -12.07 37.79
C PHE A 189 5.62 -11.24 37.87
N LEU A 190 5.71 -10.12 37.14
CA LEU A 190 6.85 -9.21 37.15
C LEU A 190 6.95 -8.45 38.48
N TYR A 191 5.83 -7.95 39.00
CA TYR A 191 5.75 -7.38 40.35
C TYR A 191 6.21 -8.41 41.38
N TYR A 192 5.77 -9.67 41.27
CA TYR A 192 6.14 -10.75 42.16
C TYR A 192 7.63 -11.10 42.06
N LEU A 193 8.19 -11.20 40.85
CA LEU A 193 9.62 -11.38 40.61
C LEU A 193 10.42 -10.24 41.26
N LEU A 194 10.06 -8.98 40.98
CA LEU A 194 10.75 -7.80 41.51
C LEU A 194 10.59 -7.66 43.04
N PHE A 195 9.42 -8.01 43.59
CA PHE A 195 9.13 -8.02 45.02
C PHE A 195 10.02 -9.02 45.77
N ASN A 196 10.23 -10.20 45.20
CA ASN A 196 11.10 -11.23 45.79
C ASN A 196 12.60 -10.96 45.52
N PHE A 197 12.95 -10.37 44.38
CA PHE A 197 14.36 -10.13 44.03
C PHE A 197 14.98 -8.95 44.80
N THR A 198 14.17 -7.95 45.20
CA THR A 198 14.72 -6.73 45.82
C THR A 198 14.71 -6.71 47.34
N LEU A 199 13.92 -7.54 48.04
CA LEU A 199 13.72 -7.38 49.49
C LEU A 199 13.45 -8.69 50.23
N THR A 200 14.52 -9.20 50.86
CA THR A 200 14.55 -10.05 52.06
C THR A 200 13.94 -11.46 51.94
N ILE A 201 14.83 -12.44 52.15
CA ILE A 201 14.56 -13.86 52.34
C ILE A 201 13.68 -14.07 53.57
N THR A 202 12.37 -13.91 53.44
CA THR A 202 11.42 -14.77 54.15
C THR A 202 10.94 -15.76 53.11
N LYS A 203 11.37 -17.02 53.24
CA LYS A 203 11.03 -18.13 52.33
C LYS A 203 9.51 -18.36 52.32
N VAL A 204 8.77 -17.56 51.56
CA VAL A 204 7.48 -18.02 51.05
C VAL A 204 7.84 -18.98 49.93
N SER A 205 7.90 -20.28 50.23
CA SER A 205 8.08 -21.30 49.21
C SER A 205 6.83 -21.28 48.35
N ILE A 206 6.92 -20.74 47.14
CA ILE A 206 5.91 -21.00 46.13
C ILE A 206 5.92 -22.51 45.93
N PRO A 207 4.79 -23.22 46.07
CA PRO A 207 4.75 -24.60 45.67
C PRO A 207 5.11 -24.62 44.18
N SER A 208 6.22 -25.25 43.80
CA SER A 208 6.68 -25.33 42.40
C SER A 208 5.54 -25.76 41.46
N PHE A 209 4.61 -26.56 42.00
CA PHE A 209 3.35 -26.95 41.38
C PHE A 209 2.51 -25.77 40.84
N SER A 210 2.37 -24.67 41.57
CA SER A 210 1.56 -23.52 41.13
C SER A 210 2.17 -22.82 39.91
N LEU A 211 3.50 -22.69 39.86
CA LEU A 211 4.20 -22.14 38.70
C LEU A 211 4.09 -23.08 37.50
N ILE A 212 4.19 -24.39 37.72
CA ILE A 212 4.00 -25.40 36.68
C ILE A 212 2.58 -25.32 36.11
N VAL A 213 1.55 -25.25 36.96
CA VAL A 213 0.15 -25.12 36.52
C VAL A 213 -0.06 -23.84 35.72
N ILE A 214 0.43 -22.69 36.18
CA ILE A 214 0.31 -21.43 35.44
C ILE A 214 1.02 -21.50 34.08
N PHE A 215 2.22 -22.08 34.04
CA PHE A 215 2.97 -22.26 32.79
C PHE A 215 2.24 -23.17 31.81
N VAL A 216 1.72 -24.31 32.28
CA VAL A 216 0.92 -25.24 31.47
C VAL A 216 -0.35 -24.56 30.95
N LEU A 217 -1.03 -23.77 31.77
CA LEU A 217 -2.20 -23.01 31.34
C LEU A 217 -1.84 -21.99 30.24
N ILE A 218 -0.73 -21.25 30.38
CA ILE A 218 -0.25 -20.31 29.35
C ILE A 218 -0.01 -21.03 28.01
N LEU A 219 0.55 -22.24 28.03
CA LEU A 219 0.78 -23.05 26.83
C LEU A 219 -0.51 -23.65 26.25
N ALA A 220 -1.45 -24.08 27.10
CA ALA A 220 -2.69 -24.73 26.68
C ALA A 220 -3.76 -23.76 26.17
N ILE A 221 -3.77 -22.52 26.67
CA ILE A 221 -4.75 -21.49 26.33
C ILE A 221 -4.85 -21.22 24.81
N PRO A 222 -3.75 -20.99 24.07
CA PRO A 222 -3.80 -20.84 22.61
C PRO A 222 -4.49 -22.00 21.91
N PHE A 223 -4.23 -23.23 22.35
CA PHE A 223 -4.79 -24.46 21.79
C PHE A 223 -6.30 -24.56 22.04
N ILE A 224 -6.74 -24.32 23.27
CA ILE A 224 -8.16 -24.32 23.65
C ILE A 224 -8.92 -23.27 22.83
N LEU A 225 -8.38 -22.05 22.76
CA LEU A 225 -9.01 -20.93 22.09
C LEU A 225 -9.00 -21.04 20.56
N ASN A 226 -8.05 -21.78 19.97
CA ASN A 226 -7.97 -21.96 18.52
C ASN A 226 -9.23 -22.62 17.94
N ASN A 227 -9.95 -23.44 18.73
CA ASN A 227 -11.22 -24.05 18.33
C ASN A 227 -12.35 -23.03 18.06
N PHE A 228 -12.21 -21.80 18.57
CA PHE A 228 -13.18 -20.72 18.39
C PHE A 228 -12.79 -19.73 17.28
N LYS A 229 -11.67 -19.97 16.58
CA LYS A 229 -11.21 -19.10 15.49
C LYS A 229 -12.03 -19.34 14.24
N LYS A 230 -12.47 -18.25 13.59
CA LYS A 230 -13.05 -18.32 12.24
C LYS A 230 -11.94 -18.62 11.23
N ASN A 231 -12.18 -19.58 10.33
CA ASN A 231 -11.22 -19.93 9.28
C ASN A 231 -11.01 -18.74 8.33
N GLU A 232 -9.80 -18.22 8.30
CA GLU A 232 -9.35 -17.23 7.32
C GLU A 232 -8.45 -17.96 6.32
N THR A 233 -8.62 -17.71 5.04
CA THR A 233 -7.80 -18.32 3.97
C THR A 233 -6.63 -17.44 3.55
N VAL A 234 -6.67 -16.15 3.87
CA VAL A 234 -5.67 -15.15 3.49
C VAL A 234 -5.36 -14.24 4.67
N SER A 235 -4.07 -14.04 4.94
CA SER A 235 -3.61 -13.04 5.91
C SER A 235 -3.71 -11.64 5.31
N ASN A 236 -4.60 -10.80 5.85
CA ASN A 236 -4.71 -9.39 5.46
C ASN A 236 -3.50 -8.55 5.88
N MET A 237 -2.71 -8.99 6.87
CA MET A 237 -1.49 -8.30 7.30
C MET A 237 -0.31 -8.60 6.38
N GLU A 238 -0.17 -9.86 5.95
CA GLU A 238 0.99 -10.34 5.21
C GLU A 238 0.72 -10.51 3.71
N ASN A 239 -0.52 -10.31 3.26
CA ASN A 239 -0.96 -10.51 1.88
C ASN A 239 -0.53 -11.87 1.30
N ARG A 240 -0.65 -12.94 2.10
CA ARG A 240 -0.34 -14.30 1.69
C ARG A 240 -1.47 -15.27 2.05
N LYS A 241 -1.59 -16.35 1.26
CA LYS A 241 -2.47 -17.48 1.58
C LYS A 241 -1.96 -18.15 2.86
N LEU A 242 -2.87 -18.43 3.79
CA LEU A 242 -2.54 -19.17 5.02
C LEU A 242 -2.48 -20.67 4.69
N LYS A 243 -1.59 -21.39 5.36
CA LYS A 243 -1.50 -22.84 5.25
C LYS A 243 -2.81 -23.48 5.70
N GLU A 244 -3.24 -24.49 4.97
CA GLU A 244 -4.43 -25.29 5.29
C GLU A 244 -4.08 -26.37 6.32
N LYS A 245 -5.08 -26.84 7.08
CA LYS A 245 -4.86 -27.85 8.11
C LYS A 245 -4.52 -29.19 7.44
N PRO A 246 -3.34 -29.79 7.70
CA PRO A 246 -3.03 -31.09 7.12
C PRO A 246 -3.94 -32.18 7.70
N GLU A 247 -4.23 -33.19 6.90
CA GLU A 247 -4.89 -34.41 7.37
C GLU A 247 -3.97 -35.15 8.34
N PHE A 248 -4.55 -35.70 9.41
CA PHE A 248 -3.76 -36.36 10.44
C PHE A 248 -3.08 -37.62 9.89
N GLN A 249 -1.75 -37.64 9.97
CA GLN A 249 -0.93 -38.81 9.69
C GLN A 249 0.23 -38.83 10.70
N PHE A 250 0.58 -40.00 11.22
CA PHE A 250 1.71 -40.08 12.15
C PHE A 250 3.04 -40.13 11.38
N SER A 251 3.46 -38.99 10.84
CA SER A 251 4.67 -38.85 10.01
C SER A 251 5.42 -37.55 10.31
N LYS A 252 6.72 -37.52 10.01
CA LYS A 252 7.54 -36.30 10.13
C LYS A 252 6.94 -35.15 9.32
N ASP A 253 6.46 -35.45 8.12
CA ASP A 253 5.88 -34.45 7.21
C ASP A 253 4.58 -33.87 7.76
N TYR A 254 3.74 -34.68 8.43
CA TYR A 254 2.57 -34.16 9.13
C TYR A 254 2.96 -33.14 10.20
N PHE A 255 3.95 -33.45 11.05
CA PHE A 255 4.35 -32.53 12.11
C PHE A 255 4.92 -31.21 11.57
N ILE A 256 5.73 -31.25 10.50
CA ILE A 256 6.24 -30.05 9.82
C ILE A 256 5.08 -29.23 9.24
N ASN A 257 4.19 -29.86 8.47
CA ASN A 257 3.04 -29.18 7.87
C ASN A 257 2.07 -28.63 8.92
N TYR A 258 1.91 -29.35 10.04
CA TYR A 258 1.06 -28.91 11.15
C TYR A 258 1.68 -27.72 11.88
N GLU A 259 3.01 -27.69 12.06
CA GLU A 259 3.72 -26.55 12.61
C GLU A 259 3.56 -25.30 11.72
N GLU A 260 3.72 -25.45 10.40
CA GLU A 260 3.44 -24.36 9.44
C GLU A 260 1.98 -23.88 9.52
N TYR A 261 1.03 -24.81 9.54
CA TYR A 261 -0.39 -24.52 9.72
C TYR A 261 -0.65 -23.77 11.03
N TYR A 262 -0.11 -24.24 12.16
CA TYR A 262 -0.33 -23.64 13.47
C TYR A 262 0.28 -22.23 13.55
N ASN A 263 1.49 -22.07 13.02
CA ASN A 263 2.17 -20.78 12.93
C ASN A 263 1.39 -19.76 12.10
N ASP A 264 0.58 -20.21 11.14
CA ASP A 264 -0.30 -19.38 10.32
C ASP A 264 -1.66 -19.12 10.98
N ASN A 265 -2.17 -20.11 11.72
CA ASN A 265 -3.57 -20.17 12.10
C ASN A 265 -3.84 -19.93 13.58
N PHE A 266 -2.84 -19.76 14.45
CA PHE A 266 -3.07 -19.41 15.85
C PHE A 266 -3.94 -18.14 16.05
N ILE A 267 -5.00 -18.24 16.86
CA ILE A 267 -6.07 -17.24 17.03
C ILE A 267 -5.64 -15.81 17.39
N PHE A 268 -4.51 -15.59 18.09
CA PHE A 268 -4.05 -14.23 18.43
C PHE A 268 -2.80 -13.78 17.67
N ARG A 269 -2.38 -14.53 16.66
CA ARG A 269 -1.14 -14.27 15.91
C ARG A 269 -1.01 -12.81 15.48
N ASN A 270 -2.02 -12.31 14.76
CA ASN A 270 -2.01 -10.95 14.22
C ASN A 270 -1.94 -9.87 15.31
N LYS A 271 -2.57 -10.11 16.47
CA LYS A 271 -2.50 -9.19 17.61
C LYS A 271 -1.12 -9.21 18.28
N LEU A 272 -0.54 -10.38 18.50
CA LEU A 272 0.81 -10.50 19.08
C LEU A 272 1.86 -9.92 18.15
N ILE A 273 1.77 -10.18 16.84
CA ILE A 273 2.64 -9.55 15.83
C ILE A 273 2.44 -8.05 15.82
N GLY A 274 1.20 -7.56 15.86
CA GLY A 274 0.91 -6.12 15.94
C GLY A 274 1.51 -5.47 17.18
N ALA A 275 1.33 -6.07 18.36
CA ALA A 275 1.91 -5.58 19.62
C ALA A 275 3.44 -5.61 19.61
N HIS A 276 4.03 -6.72 19.15
CA HIS A 276 5.47 -6.86 18.96
C HIS A 276 6.03 -5.80 18.01
N THR A 277 5.34 -5.59 16.88
CA THR A 277 5.69 -4.60 15.87
C THR A 277 5.62 -3.19 16.43
N LEU A 278 4.54 -2.84 17.14
CA LEU A 278 4.39 -1.51 17.77
C LEU A 278 5.48 -1.27 18.82
N LEU A 279 5.79 -2.27 19.64
CA LEU A 279 6.85 -2.18 20.65
C LEU A 279 8.22 -1.99 19.99
N LYS A 280 8.58 -2.86 19.03
CA LYS A 280 9.85 -2.78 18.29
C LYS A 280 9.99 -1.46 17.55
N SER A 281 8.99 -1.06 16.78
CA SER A 281 9.08 0.13 15.92
C SER A 281 8.99 1.45 16.70
N ASN A 282 8.09 1.58 17.67
CA ASN A 282 7.87 2.86 18.35
C ASN A 282 8.75 3.06 19.58
N VAL A 283 9.06 1.99 20.32
CA VAL A 283 9.89 2.09 21.55
C VAL A 283 11.35 1.88 21.21
N PHE A 284 11.67 0.78 20.52
CA PHE A 284 13.06 0.42 20.23
C PHE A 284 13.60 0.97 18.91
N ARG A 285 12.74 1.59 18.08
CA ARG A 285 13.09 2.05 16.72
C ARG A 285 13.80 0.97 15.91
N ALA A 286 13.32 -0.25 16.05
CA ALA A 286 13.84 -1.44 15.42
C ALA A 286 12.74 -2.13 14.61
N SER A 287 13.14 -2.78 13.53
CA SER A 287 12.22 -3.59 12.73
C SER A 287 11.90 -4.90 13.46
N PRO A 288 10.63 -5.33 13.50
CA PRO A 288 10.28 -6.70 13.88
C PRO A 288 10.76 -7.74 12.85
N PHE A 289 11.04 -7.31 11.61
CA PHE A 289 11.52 -8.15 10.51
C PHE A 289 12.79 -7.53 9.91
N PRO A 290 13.95 -7.64 10.58
CA PRO A 290 15.19 -7.00 10.15
C PRO A 290 15.68 -7.50 8.78
N ASP A 291 15.37 -8.74 8.41
CA ASP A 291 15.69 -9.30 7.08
C ASP A 291 14.82 -8.74 5.94
N LYS A 292 13.89 -7.84 6.26
CA LYS A 292 13.02 -7.16 5.28
C LYS A 292 13.19 -5.66 5.30
N VAL A 293 13.28 -5.06 6.48
CA VAL A 293 13.34 -3.61 6.64
C VAL A 293 14.28 -3.25 7.78
N LEU A 294 15.13 -2.25 7.59
CA LEU A 294 15.96 -1.67 8.64
C LEU A 294 15.68 -0.17 8.81
N PHE A 295 15.83 0.31 10.05
CA PHE A 295 15.69 1.72 10.38
C PHE A 295 17.00 2.44 10.10
N GLY A 296 16.93 3.53 9.34
CA GLY A 296 18.02 4.46 9.12
C GLY A 296 17.90 5.73 9.96
N LYS A 297 18.81 6.66 9.71
CA LYS A 297 18.78 8.01 10.28
C LYS A 297 17.64 8.83 9.68
N ASP A 298 17.25 9.92 10.35
CA ASP A 298 16.27 10.91 9.86
C ASP A 298 14.94 10.31 9.39
N LYS A 299 14.53 9.25 10.10
CA LYS A 299 13.28 8.51 9.90
C LYS A 299 13.20 7.75 8.58
N PHE A 300 14.32 7.53 7.89
CA PHE A 300 14.35 6.64 6.73
C PHE A 300 14.17 5.19 7.17
N LEU A 301 13.39 4.45 6.38
CA LEU A 301 13.39 3.00 6.38
C LEU A 301 14.11 2.52 5.13
N PHE A 302 14.83 1.40 5.20
CA PHE A 302 15.53 0.82 4.07
C PHE A 302 15.10 -0.63 3.84
N ASN A 303 14.91 -0.99 2.56
CA ASN A 303 14.65 -2.38 2.18
C ASN A 303 15.87 -3.24 2.50
N ASN A 304 15.66 -4.39 3.13
CA ASN A 304 16.69 -5.37 3.45
C ASN A 304 16.37 -6.76 2.92
N THR A 305 15.41 -6.90 1.99
CA THR A 305 15.12 -8.18 1.33
C THR A 305 16.38 -8.73 0.64
N PRO A 306 16.48 -10.04 0.38
CA PRO A 306 17.66 -10.65 -0.23
C PRO A 306 18.13 -9.94 -1.50
N GLU A 307 17.22 -9.49 -2.37
CA GLU A 307 17.56 -8.81 -3.62
C GLU A 307 18.15 -7.41 -3.38
N ALA A 308 17.62 -6.68 -2.39
CA ALA A 308 18.20 -5.40 -1.99
C ALA A 308 19.54 -5.60 -1.29
N PHE A 309 19.64 -6.59 -0.40
CA PHE A 309 20.85 -6.95 0.33
C PHE A 309 22.02 -7.19 -0.61
N VAL A 310 21.90 -8.12 -1.55
CA VAL A 310 23.00 -8.46 -2.46
C VAL A 310 23.43 -7.26 -3.33
N SER A 311 22.48 -6.39 -3.66
CA SER A 311 22.71 -5.19 -4.47
C SER A 311 23.44 -4.09 -3.69
N TYR A 312 22.93 -3.66 -2.53
CA TYR A 312 23.55 -2.56 -1.78
C TYR A 312 24.89 -2.98 -1.16
N SER A 313 25.05 -4.26 -0.80
CA SER A 313 26.30 -4.79 -0.25
C SER A 313 27.38 -5.03 -1.32
N LYS A 314 27.00 -4.94 -2.61
CA LYS A 314 27.86 -5.13 -3.80
C LYS A 314 28.46 -6.54 -3.92
N ILE A 315 27.74 -7.56 -3.44
CA ILE A 315 28.17 -8.96 -3.53
C ILE A 315 27.58 -9.69 -4.73
N ASN A 316 26.93 -8.97 -5.64
CA ASN A 316 26.25 -9.50 -6.83
C ASN A 316 27.02 -9.22 -8.14
N LEU A 317 28.33 -9.00 -8.07
CA LEU A 317 29.16 -8.82 -9.27
C LEU A 317 29.14 -10.09 -10.12
N LEU A 318 29.13 -9.90 -11.44
CA LEU A 318 29.19 -11.02 -12.38
C LEU A 318 30.64 -11.49 -12.57
N PRO A 319 30.87 -12.82 -12.63
CA PRO A 319 32.10 -13.35 -13.19
C PRO A 319 32.32 -12.89 -14.63
N SER A 320 33.58 -12.87 -15.10
CA SER A 320 33.95 -12.37 -16.42
C SER A 320 33.18 -13.03 -17.57
N ASP A 321 32.97 -14.35 -17.51
CA ASP A 321 32.27 -15.10 -18.57
C ASP A 321 30.79 -14.73 -18.61
N SER A 322 30.12 -14.69 -17.45
CA SER A 322 28.73 -14.24 -17.33
C SER A 322 28.56 -12.79 -17.79
N LEU A 323 29.48 -11.90 -17.43
CA LEU A 323 29.48 -10.51 -17.87
C LEU A 323 29.62 -10.39 -19.39
N ALA A 324 30.51 -11.17 -20.00
CA ALA A 324 30.68 -11.19 -21.45
C ALA A 324 29.40 -11.66 -22.17
N VAL A 325 28.72 -12.68 -21.64
CA VAL A 325 27.42 -13.16 -22.16
C VAL A 325 26.34 -12.08 -22.07
N VAL A 326 26.25 -11.37 -20.93
CA VAL A 326 25.31 -10.25 -20.74
C VAL A 326 25.58 -9.13 -21.75
N VAL A 327 26.83 -8.67 -21.85
CA VAL A 327 27.23 -7.61 -22.78
C VAL A 327 26.90 -7.99 -24.21
N LYS A 328 27.29 -9.20 -24.64
CA LYS A 328 26.99 -9.73 -25.98
C LYS A 328 25.49 -9.72 -26.26
N THR A 329 24.69 -10.23 -25.32
CA THR A 329 23.22 -10.31 -25.47
C THR A 329 22.59 -8.94 -25.64
N LEU A 330 22.99 -7.95 -24.83
CA LEU A 330 22.48 -6.59 -24.91
C LEU A 330 22.89 -5.91 -26.22
N THR A 331 24.15 -6.05 -26.64
CA THR A 331 24.65 -5.46 -27.88
C THR A 331 23.99 -6.06 -29.12
N GLU A 332 23.85 -7.39 -29.18
CA GLU A 332 23.18 -8.07 -30.29
C GLU A 332 21.68 -7.72 -30.35
N ARG A 333 21.04 -7.55 -29.19
CA ARG A 333 19.64 -7.08 -29.13
C ARG A 333 19.52 -5.67 -29.70
N LYS A 334 20.35 -4.71 -29.27
CA LYS A 334 20.35 -3.34 -29.81
C LYS A 334 20.53 -3.35 -31.32
N GLN A 335 21.47 -4.16 -31.83
CA GLN A 335 21.70 -4.28 -33.27
C GLN A 335 20.46 -4.79 -34.01
N LYS A 336 19.88 -5.92 -33.56
CA LYS A 336 18.68 -6.51 -34.20
C LYS A 336 17.46 -5.59 -34.17
N LEU A 337 17.28 -4.82 -33.11
CA LEU A 337 16.20 -3.84 -33.00
C LEU A 337 16.45 -2.65 -33.94
N ASN A 338 17.68 -2.16 -34.01
CA ASN A 338 18.06 -1.09 -34.93
C ASN A 338 17.88 -1.49 -36.40
N GLU A 339 18.16 -2.76 -36.77
CA GLU A 339 17.89 -3.30 -38.11
C GLU A 339 16.39 -3.25 -38.48
N LYS A 340 15.50 -3.23 -37.47
CA LYS A 340 14.04 -3.03 -37.62
C LYS A 340 13.60 -1.57 -37.43
N ASN A 341 14.55 -0.62 -37.36
CA ASN A 341 14.30 0.79 -37.03
C ASN A 341 13.69 1.03 -35.64
N ILE A 342 13.83 0.08 -34.71
CA ILE A 342 13.36 0.21 -33.32
C ILE A 342 14.51 0.74 -32.47
N LYS A 343 14.34 1.92 -31.85
CA LYS A 343 15.36 2.48 -30.96
C LYS A 343 15.34 1.77 -29.61
N TYR A 344 16.51 1.36 -29.12
CA TYR A 344 16.63 0.62 -27.85
C TYR A 344 17.52 1.33 -26.84
N TYR A 345 16.93 1.64 -25.68
CA TYR A 345 17.60 2.30 -24.56
C TYR A 345 17.58 1.39 -23.33
N PHE A 346 18.74 1.21 -22.70
CA PHE A 346 18.91 0.37 -21.53
C PHE A 346 19.68 1.10 -20.44
N GLY A 347 19.30 0.85 -19.18
CA GLY A 347 19.92 1.51 -18.04
C GLY A 347 19.42 0.98 -16.71
N PHE A 348 19.54 1.80 -15.67
CA PHE A 348 18.95 1.48 -14.38
C PHE A 348 18.52 2.73 -13.60
N PHE A 349 17.59 2.54 -12.67
CA PHE A 349 17.27 3.52 -11.63
C PHE A 349 17.96 3.15 -10.31
N PRO A 350 18.71 4.06 -9.66
CA PRO A 350 19.46 3.72 -8.46
C PRO A 350 18.55 3.38 -7.28
N ASN A 351 19.03 2.51 -6.38
CA ASN A 351 18.33 2.23 -5.14
C ASN A 351 18.36 3.46 -4.20
N LYS A 352 17.38 3.53 -3.29
CA LYS A 352 17.38 4.51 -2.19
C LYS A 352 18.67 4.43 -1.35
N HIS A 353 19.22 3.23 -1.19
CA HIS A 353 20.49 2.97 -0.49
C HIS A 353 21.67 3.70 -1.12
N THR A 354 21.68 3.80 -2.45
CA THR A 354 22.73 4.45 -3.23
C THR A 354 22.63 5.98 -3.11
N ILE A 355 21.41 6.53 -3.18
CA ILE A 355 21.19 7.98 -3.13
C ILE A 355 21.28 8.56 -1.72
N TYR A 356 20.77 7.84 -0.71
CA TYR A 356 20.75 8.25 0.70
C TYR A 356 21.66 7.39 1.58
N SER A 357 22.87 7.11 1.10
CA SER A 357 23.85 6.27 1.81
C SER A 357 24.25 6.83 3.18
N GLU A 358 24.20 8.15 3.35
CA GLU A 358 24.42 8.85 4.61
C GLU A 358 23.43 8.44 5.70
N ASN A 359 22.17 8.14 5.31
CA ASN A 359 21.09 7.77 6.22
C ASN A 359 21.04 6.28 6.54
N LEU A 360 21.86 5.44 5.88
CA LEU A 360 21.91 4.01 6.19
C LEU A 360 22.31 3.76 7.65
N PRO A 361 21.74 2.75 8.32
CA PRO A 361 22.21 2.30 9.62
C PRO A 361 23.62 1.72 9.53
N TYR A 362 24.34 1.75 10.66
CA TYR A 362 25.70 1.22 10.74
C TYR A 362 25.77 -0.25 10.32
N SER A 363 24.78 -1.07 10.70
CA SER A 363 24.71 -2.49 10.35
C SER A 363 24.67 -2.75 8.84
N MET A 364 24.05 -1.85 8.05
CA MET A 364 24.08 -1.93 6.58
C MET A 364 25.42 -1.45 6.04
N LYS A 365 25.96 -0.34 6.58
CA LYS A 365 27.20 0.26 6.09
C LYS A 365 28.40 -0.69 6.17
N ILE A 366 28.53 -1.45 7.26
CA ILE A 366 29.64 -2.42 7.42
C ILE A 366 29.55 -3.63 6.49
N GLN A 367 28.40 -3.86 5.85
CA GLN A 367 28.20 -4.96 4.90
C GLN A 367 28.53 -4.54 3.46
N ILE A 368 28.72 -3.24 3.20
CA ILE A 368 29.03 -2.73 1.87
C ILE A 368 30.50 -3.01 1.58
N GLN A 369 30.76 -3.82 0.56
CA GLN A 369 32.12 -4.08 0.12
C GLN A 369 32.73 -2.84 -0.54
N ASP A 370 34.03 -2.62 -0.30
CA ASP A 370 34.81 -1.58 -0.96
C ASP A 370 35.21 -2.03 -2.38
N THR A 371 34.18 -2.17 -3.23
CA THR A 371 34.30 -2.60 -4.62
C THR A 371 33.30 -1.83 -5.50
N THR A 372 33.34 -2.06 -6.81
CA THR A 372 32.37 -1.49 -7.76
C THR A 372 30.97 -2.11 -7.55
N SER A 373 29.92 -1.44 -8.03
CA SER A 373 28.58 -2.04 -8.07
C SER A 373 28.38 -2.82 -9.37
N LEU A 374 27.41 -3.74 -9.40
CA LEU A 374 27.01 -4.44 -10.63
C LEU A 374 26.65 -3.46 -11.76
N ALA A 375 25.94 -2.37 -11.44
CA ALA A 375 25.58 -1.35 -12.43
C ALA A 375 26.81 -0.65 -13.03
N ASN A 376 27.81 -0.32 -12.21
CA ASN A 376 29.07 0.26 -12.69
C ASN A 376 29.93 -0.76 -13.44
N GLN A 377 29.97 -2.02 -13.00
CA GLN A 377 30.63 -3.12 -13.72
C GLN A 377 30.05 -3.23 -15.15
N LEU A 378 28.72 -3.22 -15.26
CA LEU A 378 28.04 -3.30 -16.55
C LEU A 378 28.27 -2.05 -17.40
N LYS A 379 28.18 -0.84 -16.81
CA LYS A 379 28.47 0.43 -17.49
C LYS A 379 29.85 0.40 -18.15
N THR A 380 30.89 0.01 -17.40
CA THR A 380 32.26 -0.06 -17.92
C THR A 380 32.41 -1.11 -19.01
N ALA A 381 31.72 -2.25 -18.90
CA ALA A 381 31.81 -3.31 -19.90
C ALA A 381 31.06 -2.98 -21.21
N LEU A 382 29.88 -2.37 -21.12
CA LEU A 382 29.07 -1.92 -22.26
C LEU A 382 29.73 -0.75 -23.01
N ALA A 383 30.39 0.16 -22.30
CA ALA A 383 31.12 1.27 -22.92
C ALA A 383 32.23 0.79 -23.87
N LYS A 384 32.83 -0.39 -23.65
CA LYS A 384 33.83 -0.99 -24.57
C LYS A 384 33.23 -1.49 -25.88
N ARG A 385 31.89 -1.47 -26.01
CA ARG A 385 31.13 -1.89 -27.19
C ARG A 385 30.27 -0.75 -27.74
N ASP A 386 30.61 0.49 -27.42
CA ASP A 386 29.87 1.70 -27.83
C ASP A 386 28.37 1.61 -27.51
N PHE A 387 28.05 0.97 -26.38
CA PHE A 387 26.68 0.80 -25.92
C PHE A 387 26.38 1.81 -24.80
N ASP A 388 25.45 2.71 -25.08
CA ASP A 388 24.95 3.69 -24.11
C ASP A 388 24.20 3.02 -22.97
N PHE A 389 24.59 3.33 -21.73
CA PHE A 389 23.98 2.78 -20.53
C PHE A 389 23.50 3.90 -19.61
N PHE A 390 22.18 4.09 -19.55
CA PHE A 390 21.59 5.19 -18.80
C PHE A 390 21.77 5.05 -17.29
N ASN A 391 22.26 6.12 -16.66
CA ASN A 391 22.52 6.18 -15.23
C ASN A 391 22.22 7.60 -14.68
N PRO A 392 21.10 7.81 -13.98
CA PRO A 392 20.73 9.12 -13.42
C PRO A 392 21.34 9.38 -12.02
N THR A 393 22.22 8.51 -11.51
CA THR A 393 22.71 8.58 -10.12
C THR A 393 23.35 9.92 -9.78
N GLU A 394 24.19 10.46 -10.66
CA GLU A 394 24.85 11.74 -10.41
C GLU A 394 23.86 12.92 -10.35
N ALA A 395 22.89 12.95 -11.27
CA ALA A 395 21.87 13.99 -11.28
C ALA A 395 20.99 13.94 -10.02
N LEU A 396 20.65 12.74 -9.55
CA LEU A 396 19.92 12.52 -8.31
C LEU A 396 20.74 12.96 -7.08
N LEU A 397 22.03 12.58 -7.02
CA LEU A 397 22.92 13.00 -5.92
C LEU A 397 23.11 14.52 -5.85
N LYS A 398 23.18 15.21 -7.00
CA LYS A 398 23.24 16.68 -7.05
C LYS A 398 21.93 17.33 -6.56
N SER A 399 20.79 16.69 -6.85
CA SER A 399 19.46 17.27 -6.56
C SER A 399 18.94 16.97 -5.15
N LYS A 400 19.46 15.95 -4.48
CA LYS A 400 18.91 15.46 -3.18
C LYS A 400 18.98 16.47 -2.03
N ASN A 401 19.84 17.48 -2.14
CA ASN A 401 19.98 18.53 -1.14
C ASN A 401 18.86 19.60 -1.26
N ASN A 402 18.23 19.72 -2.43
CA ASN A 402 17.18 20.70 -2.69
C ASN A 402 15.80 20.13 -2.35
N HIS A 403 15.59 18.85 -2.68
CA HIS A 403 14.32 18.16 -2.49
C HIS A 403 14.55 16.73 -1.99
N LEU A 404 13.64 16.24 -1.14
CA LEU A 404 13.57 14.82 -0.83
C LEU A 404 13.14 14.08 -2.12
N LEU A 405 13.99 13.18 -2.62
CA LEU A 405 13.77 12.48 -3.89
C LEU A 405 13.16 11.09 -3.71
N TYR A 406 13.31 10.51 -2.52
CA TYR A 406 12.75 9.20 -2.19
C TYR A 406 11.86 9.28 -0.97
N LEU A 407 10.78 8.50 -1.01
CA LEU A 407 9.92 8.31 0.15
C LEU A 407 10.74 7.61 1.25
N LYS A 408 10.68 8.15 2.46
CA LYS A 408 11.33 7.63 3.65
C LYS A 408 10.72 6.30 4.07
N LEU A 409 9.39 6.18 3.99
CA LEU A 409 8.64 5.01 4.48
C LEU A 409 8.37 3.96 3.39
N ASP A 410 8.93 4.15 2.21
CA ASP A 410 8.66 3.35 1.03
C ASP A 410 9.95 3.06 0.24
N THR A 411 10.00 2.01 -0.58
CA THR A 411 11.19 1.69 -1.39
C THR A 411 11.40 2.64 -2.57
N HIS A 412 10.35 3.30 -3.04
CA HIS A 412 10.35 4.08 -4.28
C HIS A 412 10.87 5.50 -4.09
N TRP A 413 11.31 6.09 -5.21
CA TRP A 413 11.37 7.54 -5.32
C TRP A 413 9.98 8.19 -5.19
N ASN A 414 9.92 9.49 -4.97
CA ASN A 414 8.71 10.28 -5.18
C ASN A 414 8.76 10.96 -6.57
N ASN A 415 7.77 11.82 -6.88
CA ASN A 415 7.74 12.50 -8.17
C ASN A 415 8.91 13.48 -8.39
N GLU A 416 9.58 13.96 -7.34
CA GLU A 416 10.81 14.78 -7.49
C GLU A 416 11.94 13.92 -8.05
N GLY A 417 12.20 12.75 -7.44
CA GLY A 417 13.22 11.83 -7.93
C GLY A 417 12.94 11.36 -9.35
N ALA A 418 11.69 11.00 -9.63
CA ALA A 418 11.26 10.61 -10.97
C ALA A 418 11.40 11.76 -12.00
N TYR A 419 11.09 13.01 -11.62
CA TYR A 419 11.28 14.18 -12.48
C TYR A 419 12.75 14.41 -12.84
N ILE A 420 13.67 14.27 -11.88
CA ILE A 420 15.11 14.39 -12.14
C ILE A 420 15.59 13.28 -13.08
N ALA A 421 15.18 12.03 -12.86
CA ALA A 421 15.52 10.91 -13.74
C ALA A 421 14.95 11.11 -15.16
N TYR A 422 13.72 11.60 -15.26
CA TYR A 422 13.08 11.97 -16.52
C TYR A 422 13.87 13.01 -17.31
N LYS A 423 14.26 14.13 -16.67
CA LYS A 423 15.07 15.15 -17.34
C LYS A 423 16.42 14.59 -17.78
N SER A 424 17.07 13.86 -16.90
CA SER A 424 18.37 13.23 -17.20
C SER A 424 18.28 12.24 -18.37
N PHE A 425 17.17 11.51 -18.52
CA PHE A 425 16.99 10.56 -19.62
C PHE A 425 16.98 11.25 -20.98
N PHE A 426 16.14 12.25 -21.16
CA PHE A 426 16.04 12.99 -22.43
C PHE A 426 17.23 13.93 -22.65
N ASP A 427 17.91 14.36 -21.58
CA ASP A 427 19.19 15.06 -21.72
C ASP A 427 20.33 14.15 -22.17
N TYR A 428 20.26 12.86 -21.83
CA TYR A 428 21.24 11.86 -22.25
C TYR A 428 20.98 11.34 -23.67
N TYR A 429 19.72 11.06 -24.01
CA TYR A 429 19.30 10.55 -25.32
C TYR A 429 18.72 11.64 -26.22
N LYS A 430 19.59 12.53 -26.69
CA LYS A 430 19.21 13.66 -27.57
C LYS A 430 18.67 13.23 -28.93
N ASP A 431 18.96 12.01 -29.37
CA ASP A 431 18.47 11.43 -30.61
C ASP A 431 16.95 11.18 -30.63
N LEU A 432 16.27 11.27 -29.47
CA LEU A 432 14.82 11.29 -29.37
C LEU A 432 14.19 12.63 -29.79
N ASN A 433 14.98 13.71 -29.91
CA ASN A 433 14.50 15.06 -30.22
C ASN A 433 13.37 15.55 -29.29
N ILE A 434 13.37 15.09 -28.04
CA ILE A 434 12.39 15.48 -27.02
C ILE A 434 13.05 16.43 -26.02
N THR A 435 12.41 17.57 -25.79
CA THR A 435 12.80 18.52 -24.75
C THR A 435 11.95 18.30 -23.50
N PRO A 436 12.54 18.01 -22.33
CA PRO A 436 11.79 17.86 -21.11
C PRO A 436 11.02 19.11 -20.70
N LEU A 437 9.79 18.94 -20.21
CA LEU A 437 9.03 20.05 -19.65
C LEU A 437 9.75 20.62 -18.42
N PRO A 438 9.90 21.96 -18.35
CA PRO A 438 10.46 22.58 -17.16
C PRO A 438 9.50 22.40 -15.98
N ARG A 439 10.05 22.51 -14.77
CA ARG A 439 9.30 22.29 -13.52
C ARG A 439 8.09 23.23 -13.41
N SER A 440 8.20 24.42 -14.00
CA SER A 440 7.15 25.44 -14.05
C SER A 440 5.88 24.99 -14.79
N GLU A 441 5.95 23.96 -15.64
CA GLU A 441 4.79 23.39 -16.34
C GLU A 441 3.96 22.44 -15.46
N PHE A 442 4.37 22.23 -14.21
CA PHE A 442 3.70 21.33 -13.29
C PHE A 442 3.15 22.09 -12.08
N SER A 443 1.89 21.82 -11.75
CA SER A 443 1.34 22.08 -10.42
C SER A 443 1.82 20.97 -9.48
N ILE A 444 2.34 21.37 -8.31
CA ILE A 444 2.90 20.43 -7.33
C ILE A 444 2.09 20.52 -6.05
N ARG A 445 1.37 19.44 -5.76
CA ARG A 445 0.60 19.29 -4.53
C ARG A 445 1.31 18.37 -3.57
N TYR A 446 1.43 18.79 -2.32
CA TYR A 446 2.03 17.99 -1.26
C TYR A 446 0.95 17.29 -0.45
N VAL A 447 1.10 15.97 -0.27
CA VAL A 447 0.24 15.18 0.61
C VAL A 447 1.04 14.58 1.74
N THR A 448 0.53 14.68 2.96
CA THR A 448 1.13 14.02 4.12
C THR A 448 0.70 12.56 4.14
N GLN A 449 1.66 11.65 4.29
CA GLN A 449 1.41 10.23 4.51
C GLN A 449 2.23 9.71 5.69
N THR A 450 1.68 8.70 6.38
CA THR A 450 2.30 8.06 7.56
C THR A 450 2.59 6.58 7.33
N PHE A 451 2.57 6.16 6.06
CA PHE A 451 2.68 4.79 5.61
C PHE A 451 3.38 4.70 4.25
N GLY A 452 3.90 3.53 3.93
CA GLY A 452 4.53 3.16 2.66
C GLY A 452 4.75 1.64 2.58
N ASP A 453 5.27 1.13 1.48
CA ASP A 453 5.49 -0.31 1.28
C ASP A 453 6.38 -0.95 2.40
N LEU A 454 7.39 -0.23 2.90
CA LEU A 454 8.28 -0.71 3.96
C LEU A 454 7.54 -0.81 5.30
N THR A 455 6.59 0.08 5.58
CA THR A 455 5.74 -0.07 6.79
C THR A 455 4.86 -1.31 6.70
N LYS A 456 4.32 -1.59 5.50
CA LYS A 456 3.54 -2.80 5.23
C LYS A 456 4.40 -4.06 5.35
N MET A 457 5.63 -4.05 4.83
CA MET A 457 6.60 -5.13 4.99
C MET A 457 6.96 -5.40 6.45
N MET A 458 6.90 -4.38 7.30
CA MET A 458 7.05 -4.51 8.75
C MET A 458 5.78 -4.96 9.49
N GLY A 459 4.66 -5.14 8.79
CA GLY A 459 3.39 -5.52 9.42
C GLY A 459 2.73 -4.39 10.22
N THR A 460 3.06 -3.12 9.94
CA THR A 460 2.42 -1.97 10.59
C THR A 460 1.82 -0.99 9.57
N LYS A 461 0.72 -0.35 9.95
CA LYS A 461 0.10 0.73 9.16
C LYS A 461 0.70 2.10 9.43
N LYS A 462 1.38 2.27 10.57
CA LYS A 462 1.93 3.55 11.01
C LYS A 462 3.05 3.32 12.02
N ILE A 463 4.02 4.22 12.03
CA ILE A 463 5.01 4.37 13.11
C ILE A 463 4.81 5.77 13.67
N TYR A 464 4.67 5.90 14.98
CA TYR A 464 4.42 7.19 15.62
C TYR A 464 5.60 8.14 15.40
N GLY A 465 5.29 9.35 14.94
CA GLY A 465 6.29 10.37 14.60
C GLY A 465 6.99 10.16 13.25
N TYR A 466 6.60 9.16 12.45
CA TYR A 466 7.07 8.96 11.09
C TYR A 466 6.00 9.40 10.11
N ASP A 467 6.09 10.67 9.73
CA ASP A 467 5.25 11.29 8.71
C ASP A 467 6.18 11.81 7.61
N GLU A 468 5.72 11.76 6.36
CA GLU A 468 6.44 12.28 5.22
C GLU A 468 5.52 13.06 4.28
N SER A 469 6.09 14.06 3.62
CA SER A 469 5.42 14.83 2.58
C SER A 469 5.73 14.22 1.23
N ARG A 470 4.69 13.80 0.51
CA ARG A 470 4.78 13.26 -0.84
C ARG A 470 4.34 14.33 -1.85
N PRO A 471 5.24 14.78 -2.73
CA PRO A 471 4.88 15.64 -3.84
C PRO A 471 4.15 14.84 -4.92
N LEU A 472 3.10 15.43 -5.47
CA LEU A 472 2.32 14.93 -6.61
C LEU A 472 2.36 15.99 -7.70
N PHE A 473 2.83 15.59 -8.89
CA PHE A 473 2.99 16.47 -10.03
C PHE A 473 1.81 16.29 -10.98
N GLU A 474 1.21 17.41 -11.39
CA GLU A 474 0.12 17.46 -12.36
C GLU A 474 0.46 18.50 -13.43
N VAL A 475 0.39 18.15 -14.71
CA VAL A 475 0.68 19.09 -15.80
C VAL A 475 -0.34 20.23 -15.80
N LEU A 476 0.12 21.48 -15.96
CA LEU A 476 -0.73 22.67 -15.93
C LEU A 476 -1.65 22.73 -17.15
N ASN A 477 -1.11 22.52 -18.34
CA ASN A 477 -1.92 22.45 -19.56
C ASN A 477 -2.55 21.06 -19.69
N LYS A 478 -3.86 20.98 -19.46
CA LYS A 478 -4.62 19.73 -19.58
C LYS A 478 -4.77 19.23 -21.01
N GLU A 479 -4.59 20.09 -22.02
CA GLU A 479 -4.55 19.66 -23.42
C GLU A 479 -3.34 18.78 -23.68
N ASN A 480 -2.25 18.96 -22.94
CA ASN A 480 -1.04 18.13 -23.03
C ASN A 480 -1.11 16.86 -22.17
N ALA A 481 -2.26 16.58 -21.55
CA ALA A 481 -2.42 15.41 -20.69
C ALA A 481 -2.69 14.15 -21.52
N PHE A 482 -2.11 13.03 -21.09
CA PHE A 482 -2.42 11.71 -21.63
C PHE A 482 -3.61 11.08 -20.91
N LYS A 483 -4.33 10.18 -21.60
CA LYS A 483 -5.33 9.29 -21.00
C LYS A 483 -4.73 7.91 -20.73
N ARG A 484 -5.21 7.25 -19.68
CA ARG A 484 -4.94 5.82 -19.46
C ARG A 484 -5.99 5.02 -20.20
N LEU A 485 -5.53 4.04 -20.98
CA LEU A 485 -6.40 3.12 -21.70
C LEU A 485 -6.65 1.88 -20.85
N ASP A 486 -7.80 1.24 -21.08
CA ASP A 486 -8.09 -0.06 -20.51
C ASP A 486 -7.17 -1.11 -21.14
N VAL A 487 -6.76 -2.06 -20.32
CA VAL A 487 -5.79 -3.07 -20.70
C VAL A 487 -6.47 -4.43 -20.71
N GLU A 488 -6.83 -4.88 -21.91
CA GLU A 488 -7.26 -6.24 -22.18
C GLU A 488 -6.10 -7.02 -22.82
N ASP A 489 -5.91 -8.27 -22.43
CA ASP A 489 -4.91 -9.18 -23.01
C ASP A 489 -3.42 -8.77 -22.90
N LEU A 490 -3.04 -7.90 -21.96
CA LEU A 490 -1.64 -7.64 -21.62
C LEU A 490 -1.30 -8.15 -20.21
N PRO A 491 0.00 -8.31 -19.88
CA PRO A 491 0.43 -8.76 -18.56
C PRO A 491 -0.18 -7.94 -17.42
N ARG A 492 -0.37 -8.58 -16.26
CA ARG A 492 -0.93 -7.94 -15.07
C ARG A 492 -0.08 -6.73 -14.64
N LEU A 493 -0.72 -5.66 -14.19
CA LEU A 493 -0.09 -4.39 -13.77
C LEU A 493 0.49 -3.56 -14.92
N THR A 494 0.19 -3.90 -16.17
CA THR A 494 0.50 -3.05 -17.32
C THR A 494 -0.22 -1.71 -17.19
N ILE A 495 0.46 -0.64 -17.56
CA ILE A 495 -0.13 0.70 -17.69
C ILE A 495 -0.02 1.08 -19.17
N HIS A 496 -1.15 1.40 -19.79
CA HIS A 496 -1.20 1.84 -21.19
C HIS A 496 -1.69 3.28 -21.24
N THR A 497 -0.93 4.14 -21.90
CA THR A 497 -1.26 5.57 -22.04
C THR A 497 -1.31 5.97 -23.50
N LEU A 498 -2.24 6.87 -23.82
CA LEU A 498 -2.37 7.52 -25.11
C LEU A 498 -2.37 9.03 -24.92
N ASN A 499 -1.52 9.73 -25.68
CA ASN A 499 -1.49 11.17 -25.76
C ASN A 499 -1.77 11.60 -27.20
N GLU A 500 -2.98 12.11 -27.43
CA GLU A 500 -3.41 12.57 -28.76
C GLU A 500 -2.95 13.99 -29.06
N SER A 501 -2.35 14.69 -28.09
CA SER A 501 -1.92 16.08 -28.22
C SER A 501 -0.49 16.24 -28.78
N VAL A 502 0.24 15.14 -28.97
CA VAL A 502 1.62 15.16 -29.46
C VAL A 502 1.65 14.88 -30.96
N ASP A 503 2.50 15.61 -31.69
CA ASP A 503 2.56 15.54 -33.15
C ASP A 503 3.30 14.30 -33.69
N ASN A 504 3.93 13.50 -32.82
CA ASN A 504 4.55 12.24 -33.22
C ASN A 504 3.55 11.09 -33.18
N LYS A 505 3.87 9.97 -33.85
CA LYS A 505 3.10 8.72 -33.81
C LYS A 505 3.85 7.60 -33.07
N GLN A 506 4.83 7.97 -32.25
CA GLN A 506 5.73 6.99 -31.67
C GLN A 506 5.03 6.16 -30.60
N ARG A 507 5.14 4.85 -30.75
CA ARG A 507 4.80 3.86 -29.73
C ARG A 507 6.04 3.46 -28.94
N VAL A 508 5.96 3.62 -27.63
CA VAL A 508 7.01 3.22 -26.70
C VAL A 508 6.60 1.98 -25.92
N LEU A 509 7.46 0.97 -25.91
CA LEU A 509 7.36 -0.16 -24.99
C LEU A 509 8.38 0.00 -23.87
N PHE A 510 7.90 0.23 -22.64
CA PHE A 510 8.73 0.44 -21.47
C PHE A 510 8.75 -0.83 -20.61
N PHE A 511 9.92 -1.46 -20.48
CA PHE A 511 10.19 -2.57 -19.58
C PHE A 511 10.83 -2.07 -18.28
N GLY A 512 10.23 -2.38 -17.14
CA GLY A 512 10.78 -2.01 -15.85
C GLY A 512 10.04 -2.66 -14.68
N ASP A 513 9.87 -1.92 -13.61
CA ASP A 513 9.20 -2.40 -12.39
C ASP A 513 8.31 -1.31 -11.78
N SER A 514 7.95 -1.45 -10.50
CA SER A 514 7.10 -0.48 -9.82
C SER A 514 7.71 0.93 -9.72
N PHE A 515 9.02 1.12 -9.95
CA PHE A 515 9.63 2.44 -10.08
C PHE A 515 9.07 3.24 -11.26
N SER A 516 8.68 2.54 -12.34
CA SER A 516 8.11 3.16 -13.54
C SER A 516 6.79 3.87 -13.27
N ASP A 517 6.06 3.53 -12.21
CA ASP A 517 4.77 4.16 -11.86
C ASP A 517 4.87 5.68 -11.72
N ASN A 518 5.95 6.17 -11.10
CA ASN A 518 6.16 7.62 -10.92
C ASN A 518 6.75 8.29 -12.17
N ILE A 519 7.17 7.51 -13.18
CA ILE A 519 7.70 7.98 -14.46
C ILE A 519 6.59 8.17 -15.50
N VAL A 520 5.48 7.41 -15.37
CA VAL A 520 4.31 7.50 -16.27
C VAL A 520 3.88 8.95 -16.50
N GLY A 521 3.76 9.72 -15.41
CA GLY A 521 3.34 11.13 -15.44
C GLY A 521 4.27 12.08 -16.21
N PHE A 522 5.47 11.65 -16.57
CA PHE A 522 6.46 12.45 -17.29
C PHE A 522 6.67 11.96 -18.71
N PHE A 523 6.92 10.65 -18.91
CA PHE A 523 7.23 10.10 -20.24
C PHE A 523 6.01 10.10 -21.16
N SER A 524 4.82 9.79 -20.63
CA SER A 524 3.59 9.77 -21.43
C SER A 524 3.16 11.15 -21.97
N LEU A 525 3.85 12.23 -21.57
CA LEU A 525 3.62 13.56 -22.11
C LEU A 525 4.31 13.79 -23.47
N HIS A 526 5.23 12.92 -23.89
CA HIS A 526 6.09 13.15 -25.06
C HIS A 526 5.90 12.16 -26.21
N PHE A 527 5.15 11.08 -25.99
CA PHE A 527 4.93 10.03 -26.97
C PHE A 527 3.45 9.82 -27.18
N ASN A 528 3.06 9.47 -28.41
CA ASN A 528 1.67 9.22 -28.73
C ASN A 528 1.11 8.05 -27.92
N GLU A 529 1.88 6.98 -27.77
CA GLU A 529 1.45 5.79 -27.06
C GLU A 529 2.60 5.24 -26.21
N VAL A 530 2.35 4.92 -24.94
CA VAL A 530 3.33 4.24 -24.08
C VAL A 530 2.69 3.05 -23.36
N ILE A 531 3.31 1.89 -23.48
CA ILE A 531 2.95 0.67 -22.78
C ILE A 531 4.03 0.35 -21.75
N TYR A 532 3.71 0.50 -20.47
CA TYR A 532 4.61 0.17 -19.36
C TYR A 532 4.34 -1.25 -18.87
N LEU A 533 5.30 -2.14 -19.11
CA LEU A 533 5.31 -3.52 -18.63
C LEU A 533 6.20 -3.63 -17.38
N ARG A 534 5.65 -4.22 -16.31
CA ARG A 534 6.42 -4.60 -15.12
C ARG A 534 7.12 -5.94 -15.31
N ASP A 535 7.99 -5.99 -16.30
CA ASP A 535 8.70 -7.20 -16.71
C ASP A 535 10.07 -6.85 -17.30
N SER A 536 10.91 -7.85 -17.48
CA SER A 536 12.11 -7.72 -18.31
C SER A 536 11.79 -7.81 -19.81
N TYR A 537 12.78 -7.53 -20.65
CA TYR A 537 12.62 -7.57 -22.10
C TYR A 537 11.93 -8.87 -22.56
N ASN A 538 10.82 -8.71 -23.28
CA ASN A 538 10.05 -9.81 -23.84
C ASN A 538 9.88 -9.63 -25.35
N GLN A 539 10.55 -10.49 -26.13
CA GLN A 539 10.51 -10.45 -27.60
C GLN A 539 9.10 -10.65 -28.16
N GLU A 540 8.29 -11.52 -27.55
CA GLU A 540 6.91 -11.76 -27.99
C GLU A 540 6.07 -10.49 -27.87
N MET A 541 6.26 -9.71 -26.81
CA MET A 541 5.58 -8.42 -26.65
C MET A 541 6.07 -7.39 -27.66
N VAL A 542 7.38 -7.37 -27.97
CA VAL A 542 7.93 -6.50 -29.02
C VAL A 542 7.32 -6.84 -30.37
N ASP A 543 7.29 -8.12 -30.75
CA ASP A 543 6.74 -8.55 -32.03
C ASP A 543 5.22 -8.34 -32.11
N ARG A 544 4.50 -8.50 -31.00
CA ARG A 544 3.04 -8.27 -30.93
C ARG A 544 2.66 -6.79 -30.98
N LEU A 545 3.41 -5.94 -30.29
CA LEU A 545 3.05 -4.52 -30.12
C LEU A 545 3.73 -3.59 -31.13
N ASP A 546 4.73 -4.07 -31.86
CA ASP A 546 5.44 -3.34 -32.92
C ASP A 546 5.81 -1.89 -32.50
N PRO A 547 6.68 -1.71 -31.48
CA PRO A 547 7.03 -0.39 -30.97
C PRO A 547 8.11 0.29 -31.82
N ASP A 548 8.09 1.62 -31.89
CA ASP A 548 9.18 2.42 -32.48
C ASP A 548 10.37 2.57 -31.52
N VAL A 549 10.09 2.52 -30.21
CA VAL A 549 11.06 2.76 -29.16
C VAL A 549 10.87 1.76 -28.03
N ILE A 550 11.96 1.19 -27.55
CA ILE A 550 12.01 0.33 -26.38
C ILE A 550 12.89 0.98 -25.32
N ILE A 551 12.35 1.10 -24.11
CA ILE A 551 13.06 1.62 -22.95
C ILE A 551 13.05 0.55 -21.86
N GLU A 552 14.22 0.02 -21.51
CA GLU A 552 14.36 -1.03 -20.51
C GLU A 552 15.19 -0.52 -19.34
N ILE A 553 14.52 -0.15 -18.25
CA ILE A 553 15.16 0.47 -17.08
C ILE A 553 14.57 -0.12 -15.79
N PRO A 554 15.17 -1.20 -15.27
CA PRO A 554 14.87 -1.68 -13.92
C PRO A 554 15.46 -0.79 -12.84
N VAL A 555 14.96 -0.96 -11.61
CA VAL A 555 15.67 -0.53 -10.42
C VAL A 555 16.95 -1.36 -10.22
N GLU A 556 17.98 -0.75 -9.66
CA GLU A 556 19.33 -1.31 -9.47
C GLU A 556 19.35 -2.73 -8.89
N ARG A 557 18.52 -2.99 -7.86
CA ARG A 557 18.42 -4.32 -7.23
C ARG A 557 17.81 -5.40 -8.12
N PHE A 558 17.16 -5.04 -9.23
CA PHE A 558 16.54 -5.97 -10.18
C PHE A 558 17.26 -6.01 -11.53
N LEU A 559 18.38 -5.31 -11.70
CA LEU A 559 19.15 -5.31 -12.94
C LEU A 559 19.47 -6.73 -13.44
N TYR A 560 19.79 -7.65 -12.52
CA TYR A 560 20.08 -9.04 -12.84
C TYR A 560 18.92 -9.82 -13.48
N LYS A 561 17.67 -9.38 -13.31
CA LYS A 561 16.49 -10.01 -13.93
C LYS A 561 16.39 -9.76 -15.44
N HIS A 562 17.17 -8.80 -15.94
CA HIS A 562 17.21 -8.40 -17.35
C HIS A 562 18.37 -9.08 -18.11
N PHE A 563 19.10 -9.97 -17.43
CA PHE A 563 20.19 -10.73 -18.00
C PHE A 563 19.67 -12.06 -18.57
N PRO A 564 20.35 -12.64 -19.59
CA PRO A 564 20.08 -14.01 -20.00
C PRO A 564 20.28 -14.98 -18.83
N LYS A 565 19.56 -16.10 -18.84
CA LYS A 565 19.80 -17.18 -17.88
C LYS A 565 21.18 -17.78 -18.13
N PHE A 566 21.94 -17.97 -17.07
CA PHE A 566 23.19 -18.74 -17.11
C PHE A 566 22.84 -20.21 -16.89
N ASN A 567 23.47 -21.10 -17.67
CA ASN A 567 23.35 -22.55 -17.49
C ASN A 567 24.21 -23.04 -16.33
#